data_AF-A0A3N2CV12-F1
#
_entry.id   AF-A0A3N2CV12-F1
#
_cell.length_a   1.000
_cell.length_b   1.000
_cell.length_c   1.000
_cell.angle_alpha   90.00
_cell.angle_beta   90.00
_cell.angle_gamma   90.00
#
_symmetry.space_group_name_H-M   'P 1'
#
loop_
_entity.id
_entity.type
_entity.pdbx_description
1 polymer ?
#
loop_
_entity_poly.entity_id
_entity_poly.type
_entity_poly.pdbx_seq_one_letter_code
_entity_poly.pdbx_strand_id
1 'polypeptide(L)'
;MRRRSRARVAAVLLALLLPLTACSDDGPSQDVVGAPAAPSDPALTREQQRAQEQRILDQRARAVREGDLGLFLRRVDRSDPELVARQTRYFRNLVQLPLARFEYVVQDRDWDARLLPRWGRDAQVPQVRLRMQLQDFDTRPVDRTVGFVFAWRGDRARIVSDRDGTGRPLFDGAPAPWDLTSIRVRERPGVLGVFDTSTVDVAPTVMGAVSRGIGEVDATVPFTWPGQVVVYHVRDAAVLDSFTDVPGGSIDLLGAMTFPTYSQPTVSPVASTRMLVLEGSVAAGQPFLGRIVRHELTHVALGTRDDGAPVWLSEGLAEYVGARTIPIDQRIIPTSAVDRARSADAALPASREFNGPEQEWHYALSWMACDYLAAAQGEEVLWRLVEAMHDAGRGTTDDEQDAVLRRVVGMDAAELARRAAARIRNLYG
;
A
#
# COMPACT_ATOMS: atom_id res chain seq x y z
N MET A 1 42.82 32.93 -35.92
CA MET A 1 43.00 34.39 -35.72
C MET A 1 42.35 34.74 -34.38
N ARG A 2 43.12 35.00 -33.30
CA ARG A 2 43.50 36.34 -32.77
C ARG A 2 42.28 37.28 -32.67
N ARG A 3 41.91 37.95 -31.57
CA ARG A 3 42.44 38.27 -30.22
C ARG A 3 41.25 38.84 -29.43
N ARG A 4 41.01 38.41 -28.17
CA ARG A 4 41.08 39.21 -26.93
C ARG A 4 41.00 40.74 -27.04
N SER A 5 40.10 41.33 -26.26
CA SER A 5 40.39 42.55 -25.47
C SER A 5 39.52 42.60 -24.21
N ARG A 6 40.20 42.56 -23.06
CA ARG A 6 39.71 42.96 -21.73
C ARG A 6 39.83 44.48 -21.62
N ALA A 7 38.96 45.12 -20.84
CA ALA A 7 39.28 46.38 -20.16
C ALA A 7 38.81 46.29 -18.70
N ARG A 8 39.76 46.51 -17.79
CA ARG A 8 39.60 46.74 -16.35
C ARG A 8 39.63 48.26 -16.09
N VAL A 9 39.47 48.64 -14.81
CA VAL A 9 39.79 49.93 -14.12
C VAL A 9 38.51 50.71 -13.80
N ALA A 10 38.27 51.29 -12.61
CA ALA A 10 38.82 51.19 -11.25
C ALA A 10 37.89 52.01 -10.32
N ALA A 11 38.12 51.85 -9.02
CA ALA A 11 37.44 52.43 -7.87
C ALA A 11 37.39 53.97 -7.78
N VAL A 12 36.39 54.51 -7.07
CA VAL A 12 36.50 55.73 -6.23
C VAL A 12 35.65 55.57 -4.97
N LEU A 13 36.31 55.73 -3.82
CA LEU A 13 35.80 55.94 -2.46
C LEU A 13 35.18 57.35 -2.32
N LEU A 14 34.15 57.51 -1.49
CA LEU A 14 33.99 58.74 -0.72
C LEU A 14 33.37 58.44 0.66
N ALA A 15 34.21 58.59 1.68
CA ALA A 15 33.82 58.71 3.07
C ALA A 15 33.46 60.18 3.38
N LEU A 16 32.46 60.39 4.22
CA LEU A 16 32.18 61.67 4.88
C LEU A 16 31.96 61.40 6.38
N LEU A 17 33.04 61.57 7.13
CA LEU A 17 33.07 61.88 8.55
C LEU A 17 32.95 63.40 8.70
N LEU A 18 32.33 63.89 9.78
CA LEU A 18 32.68 65.09 10.57
C LEU A 18 31.71 65.19 11.80
N PRO A 19 32.07 65.91 12.89
CA PRO A 19 32.29 65.31 14.23
C PRO A 19 31.71 66.13 15.43
N LEU A 20 32.22 65.80 16.64
CA LEU A 20 32.29 66.58 17.91
C LEU A 20 31.09 66.38 18.85
N THR A 21 31.20 66.15 20.17
CA THR A 21 32.28 66.22 21.20
C THR A 21 31.70 65.57 22.47
N ALA A 22 32.37 64.60 23.10
CA ALA A 22 33.25 64.73 24.27
C ALA A 22 32.57 65.18 25.59
N CYS A 23 32.53 64.28 26.57
CA CYS A 23 32.97 64.53 27.95
C CYS A 23 33.20 63.17 28.65
N SER A 24 34.39 63.02 29.22
CA SER A 24 34.85 61.88 30.01
C SER A 24 34.38 62.01 31.45
N ASP A 25 34.16 60.89 32.13
CA ASP A 25 34.54 60.79 33.55
C ASP A 25 34.74 59.32 33.94
N ASP A 26 35.94 59.03 34.45
CA ASP A 26 36.37 57.75 35.01
C ASP A 26 36.08 57.74 36.53
N GLY A 27 35.49 56.66 37.04
CA GLY A 27 35.36 56.44 38.49
C GLY A 27 34.60 55.15 38.84
N PRO A 28 34.92 54.48 39.95
CA PRO A 28 35.33 53.07 39.92
C PRO A 28 34.22 52.04 40.22
N SER A 29 34.54 50.81 39.82
CA SER A 29 33.86 49.55 40.08
C SER A 29 33.19 49.45 41.44
N GLN A 30 31.88 49.20 41.45
CA GLN A 30 31.21 48.49 42.52
C GLN A 30 30.69 47.17 41.98
N ASP A 31 31.21 46.10 42.58
CA ASP A 31 30.76 44.73 42.43
C ASP A 31 29.25 44.64 42.71
N VAL A 32 28.45 44.61 41.64
CA VAL A 32 27.09 44.09 41.73
C VAL A 32 27.23 42.58 41.78
N VAL A 33 27.23 42.06 43.01
CA VAL A 33 26.98 40.66 43.33
C VAL A 33 25.86 40.17 42.42
N GLY A 34 26.20 39.27 41.51
CA GLY A 34 25.27 38.67 40.56
C GLY A 34 24.08 38.11 41.33
N ALA A 35 22.92 38.72 41.13
CA ALA A 35 21.66 38.11 41.50
C ALA A 35 21.64 36.72 40.85
N PRO A 36 21.28 35.64 41.58
CA PRO A 36 21.13 34.34 40.95
C PRO A 36 20.15 34.49 39.79
N ALA A 37 20.56 34.05 38.61
CA ALA A 37 19.67 33.93 37.47
C ALA A 37 18.40 33.21 37.95
N ALA A 38 17.24 33.84 37.73
CA ALA A 38 15.96 33.23 38.05
C ALA A 38 15.94 31.79 37.51
N PRO A 39 15.46 30.80 38.27
CA PRO A 39 15.40 29.44 37.77
C PRO A 39 14.61 29.46 36.46
N SER A 40 15.29 29.06 35.37
CA SER A 40 14.63 28.69 34.12
C SER A 40 13.46 27.79 34.49
N ASP A 41 12.25 28.07 33.96
CA ASP A 41 11.10 27.19 34.16
C ASP A 41 11.55 25.72 34.00
N PRO A 42 11.22 24.83 34.95
CA PRO A 42 11.68 23.45 34.87
C PRO A 42 11.25 22.88 33.52
N ALA A 43 12.22 22.38 32.77
CA ALA A 43 11.96 21.73 31.49
C ALA A 43 10.89 20.65 31.68
N LEU A 44 9.91 20.60 30.77
CA LEU A 44 8.82 19.64 30.84
C LEU A 44 9.36 18.21 31.01
N THR A 45 8.75 17.42 31.89
CA THR A 45 9.08 16.00 32.01
C THR A 45 8.71 15.27 30.72
N ARG A 46 9.33 14.11 30.43
CA ARG A 46 8.97 13.33 29.23
C ARG A 46 7.49 12.93 29.21
N GLU A 47 6.89 12.68 30.36
CA GLU A 47 5.45 12.41 30.46
C GLU A 47 4.61 13.62 30.05
N GLN A 48 4.96 14.83 30.52
CA GLN A 48 4.29 16.06 30.12
C GLN A 48 4.48 16.34 28.62
N GLN A 49 5.66 16.04 28.09
CA GLN A 49 5.98 16.16 26.67
C GLN A 49 5.09 15.23 25.83
N ARG A 50 5.05 13.93 26.16
CA ARG A 50 4.17 12.95 25.50
C ARG A 50 2.70 13.32 25.58
N ALA A 51 2.22 13.80 26.72
CA ALA A 51 0.85 14.27 26.85
C ALA A 51 0.53 15.43 25.90
N GLN A 52 1.51 16.31 25.63
CA GLN A 52 1.33 17.38 24.65
C GLN A 52 1.42 16.91 23.20
N GLU A 53 2.34 15.99 22.89
CA GLU A 53 2.41 15.30 21.60
C GLU A 53 1.06 14.63 21.29
N GLN A 54 0.49 13.90 22.25
CA GLN A 54 -0.82 13.27 22.13
C GLN A 54 -1.92 14.29 21.86
N ARG A 55 -2.00 15.39 22.63
CA ARG A 55 -2.99 16.46 22.39
C ARG A 55 -2.87 17.06 20.99
N ILE A 56 -1.66 17.22 20.46
CA ILE A 56 -1.45 17.72 19.09
C ILE A 56 -2.00 16.72 18.06
N LEU A 57 -1.75 15.43 18.26
CA LEU A 57 -2.21 14.39 17.34
C LEU A 57 -3.72 14.13 17.45
N ASP A 58 -4.32 14.21 18.64
CA ASP A 58 -5.78 14.17 18.84
C ASP A 58 -6.47 15.31 18.10
N GLN A 59 -5.90 16.52 18.18
CA GLN A 59 -6.38 17.68 17.44
C GLN A 59 -6.34 17.44 15.93
N ARG A 60 -5.29 16.79 15.42
CA ARG A 60 -5.15 16.45 14.00
C ARG A 60 -6.13 15.36 13.57
N ALA A 61 -6.33 14.33 14.39
CA ALA A 61 -7.33 13.30 14.13
C ALA A 61 -8.74 13.89 14.08
N ARG A 62 -9.07 14.78 15.02
CA ARG A 62 -10.32 15.55 15.01
C ARG A 62 -10.46 16.41 13.75
N ALA A 63 -9.41 17.13 13.36
CA ALA A 63 -9.41 17.96 12.18
C ALA A 63 -9.71 17.18 10.89
N VAL A 64 -9.20 15.95 10.76
CA VAL A 64 -9.53 15.06 9.62
C VAL A 64 -11.01 14.70 9.63
N ARG A 65 -11.57 14.29 10.78
CA ARG A 65 -13.00 13.95 10.91
C ARG A 65 -13.94 15.14 10.64
N GLU A 66 -13.51 16.35 10.99
CA GLU A 66 -14.29 17.58 10.80
C GLU A 66 -14.02 18.29 9.46
N GLY A 67 -13.05 17.82 8.66
CA GLY A 67 -12.66 18.50 7.42
C GLY A 67 -11.99 19.87 7.64
N ASP A 68 -11.38 20.12 8.80
CA ASP A 68 -10.75 21.41 9.14
C ASP A 68 -9.22 21.42 8.88
N LEU A 69 -8.83 21.87 7.69
CA LEU A 69 -7.41 22.02 7.32
C LEU A 69 -6.65 22.98 8.25
N GLY A 70 -7.31 24.05 8.71
CA GLY A 70 -6.70 25.05 9.58
C GLY A 70 -6.34 24.46 10.95
N LEU A 71 -7.23 23.65 11.52
CA LEU A 71 -7.00 22.89 12.74
C LEU A 71 -5.90 21.84 12.55
N PHE A 72 -5.88 21.14 11.41
CA PHE A 72 -4.87 20.12 11.10
C PHE A 72 -3.44 20.69 11.06
N LEU A 73 -3.28 21.87 10.45
CA LEU A 73 -1.98 22.55 10.28
C LEU A 73 -1.59 23.46 11.45
N ARG A 74 -2.46 23.65 12.45
CA ARG A 74 -2.26 24.62 13.55
C ARG A 74 -0.92 24.44 14.29
N ARG A 75 -0.45 23.20 14.41
CA ARG A 75 0.76 22.81 15.14
C ARG A 75 1.91 22.36 14.23
N VAL A 76 1.80 22.57 12.93
CA VAL A 76 2.87 22.34 11.96
C VAL A 76 3.76 23.58 11.88
N ASP A 77 5.07 23.41 11.74
CA ASP A 77 5.98 24.51 11.46
C ASP A 77 5.73 25.08 10.06
N ARG A 78 5.26 26.33 10.02
CA ARG A 78 4.92 27.03 8.77
C ARG A 78 6.15 27.64 8.07
N SER A 79 7.31 27.63 8.72
CA SER A 79 8.56 28.11 8.11
C SER A 79 9.15 27.10 7.12
N ASP A 80 8.73 25.84 7.15
CA ASP A 80 9.06 24.82 6.17
C ASP A 80 7.91 24.65 5.16
N PRO A 81 7.99 25.27 3.96
CA PRO A 81 6.92 25.21 2.98
C PRO A 81 6.71 23.80 2.42
N GLU A 82 7.75 22.96 2.38
CA GLU A 82 7.64 21.58 1.88
C GLU A 82 6.88 20.71 2.88
N LEU A 83 7.16 20.85 4.18
CA LEU A 83 6.38 20.21 5.23
C LEU A 83 4.91 20.60 5.13
N VAL A 84 4.62 21.90 5.02
CA VAL A 84 3.23 22.39 4.87
C VAL A 84 2.57 21.79 3.64
N ALA A 85 3.26 21.72 2.50
CA ALA A 85 2.73 21.13 1.27
C ALA A 85 2.42 19.63 1.43
N ARG A 86 3.36 18.84 1.99
CA ARG A 86 3.14 17.40 2.26
C ARG A 86 1.98 17.16 3.20
N GLN A 87 1.89 17.92 4.30
CA GLN A 87 0.83 17.81 5.29
C GLN A 87 -0.53 18.24 4.73
N THR A 88 -0.57 19.25 3.86
CA THR A 88 -1.78 19.68 3.16
C THR A 88 -2.26 18.61 2.18
N ARG A 89 -1.35 18.00 1.41
CA ARG A 89 -1.68 16.89 0.50
C ARG A 89 -2.27 15.72 1.29
N TYR A 90 -1.58 15.29 2.35
CA TYR A 90 -2.02 14.17 3.18
C TYR A 90 -3.41 14.42 3.76
N PHE A 91 -3.66 15.61 4.32
CA PHE A 91 -4.99 15.99 4.80
C PHE A 91 -6.05 15.90 3.70
N ARG A 92 -5.79 16.48 2.52
CA ARG A 92 -6.71 16.46 1.38
C ARG A 92 -6.99 15.05 0.86
N ASN A 93 -6.04 14.13 1.01
CA ASN A 93 -6.27 12.72 0.69
C ASN A 93 -7.18 12.06 1.73
N LEU A 94 -6.89 12.24 3.02
CA LEU A 94 -7.63 11.60 4.10
C LEU A 94 -9.11 11.99 4.12
N VAL A 95 -9.43 13.26 3.90
CA VAL A 95 -10.83 13.73 3.91
C VAL A 95 -11.66 13.25 2.71
N GLN A 96 -11.03 12.60 1.71
CA GLN A 96 -11.74 11.94 0.61
C GLN A 96 -12.12 10.49 0.94
N LEU A 97 -11.55 9.89 1.99
CA LEU A 97 -11.74 8.48 2.32
C LEU A 97 -12.94 8.31 3.27
N PRO A 98 -13.71 7.21 3.15
CA PRO A 98 -14.81 6.92 4.07
C PRO A 98 -14.25 6.39 5.40
N LEU A 99 -13.81 7.28 6.30
CA LEU A 99 -13.16 6.89 7.55
C LEU A 99 -14.17 6.59 8.67
N ALA A 100 -14.27 5.32 9.10
CA ALA A 100 -14.98 4.92 10.32
C ALA A 100 -14.14 5.16 11.60
N ARG A 101 -12.82 5.03 11.47
CA ARG A 101 -11.83 5.30 12.53
C ARG A 101 -10.63 6.02 11.96
N PHE A 102 -10.16 7.02 12.69
CA PHE A 102 -8.92 7.73 12.40
C PHE A 102 -8.39 8.33 13.70
N GLU A 103 -7.35 7.71 14.26
CA GLU A 103 -6.83 8.00 15.60
C GLU A 103 -5.31 7.88 15.61
N TYR A 104 -4.66 8.68 16.45
CA TYR A 104 -3.23 8.60 16.73
C TYR A 104 -3.03 8.29 18.21
N VAL A 105 -2.11 7.39 18.52
CA VAL A 105 -1.70 7.10 19.90
C VAL A 105 -0.18 7.17 19.99
N VAL A 106 0.32 8.19 20.68
CA VAL A 106 1.75 8.33 21.03
C VAL A 106 2.15 7.14 21.89
N GLN A 107 3.23 6.48 21.50
CA GLN A 107 3.78 5.33 22.22
C GLN A 107 4.88 5.78 23.19
N ASP A 108 5.24 4.91 24.12
CA ASP A 108 6.36 5.15 25.03
C ASP A 108 7.74 5.03 24.37
N ARG A 109 7.78 4.43 23.17
CA ARG A 109 8.98 4.26 22.36
C ARG A 109 9.16 5.42 21.39
N ASP A 110 10.40 5.78 21.14
CA ASP A 110 10.80 6.75 20.13
C ASP A 110 11.44 6.03 18.92
N TRP A 111 11.44 6.67 17.76
CA TRP A 111 12.20 6.25 16.60
C TRP A 111 13.69 6.50 16.83
N ASP A 112 14.53 5.55 16.42
CA ASP A 112 15.96 5.81 16.22
C ASP A 112 16.15 6.57 14.90
N ALA A 113 16.00 7.89 14.97
CA ALA A 113 16.02 8.78 13.82
C ALA A 113 17.13 9.82 13.96
N ARG A 114 17.86 10.05 12.87
CA ARG A 114 18.81 11.17 12.81
C ARG A 114 18.04 12.48 12.87
N LEU A 115 18.42 13.39 13.77
CA LEU A 115 17.81 14.72 13.85
C LEU A 115 18.68 15.80 13.22
N LEU A 116 18.05 16.77 12.55
CA LEU A 116 18.76 17.94 12.07
C LEU A 116 19.01 18.93 13.22
N PRO A 117 20.21 19.56 13.32
CA PRO A 117 20.49 20.55 14.35
C PRO A 117 19.47 21.69 14.41
N ARG A 118 18.91 22.08 13.27
CA ARG A 118 17.89 23.16 13.16
C ARG A 118 16.57 22.86 13.89
N TRP A 119 16.29 21.59 14.23
CA TRP A 119 15.10 21.21 14.99
C TRP A 119 15.26 21.41 16.50
N GLY A 120 16.47 21.72 16.96
CA GLY A 120 16.78 21.92 18.37
C GLY A 120 17.22 20.63 19.08
N ARG A 121 17.96 20.79 20.18
CA ARG A 121 18.56 19.67 20.93
C ARG A 121 17.53 18.80 21.65
N ASP A 122 16.38 19.37 21.97
CA ASP A 122 15.30 18.69 22.69
C ASP A 122 14.25 18.10 21.74
N ALA A 123 14.51 18.10 20.42
CA ALA A 123 13.58 17.52 19.46
C ALA A 123 13.41 16.02 19.69
N GLN A 124 12.18 15.54 19.52
CA GLN A 124 11.77 14.17 19.82
C GLN A 124 11.02 13.57 18.65
N VAL A 125 11.10 12.25 18.50
CA VAL A 125 10.44 11.51 17.43
C VAL A 125 9.74 10.29 18.02
N PRO A 126 8.62 10.48 18.75
CA PRO A 126 7.86 9.35 19.27
C PRO A 126 7.39 8.44 18.15
N GLN A 127 7.38 7.13 18.42
CA GLN A 127 6.56 6.21 17.65
C GLN A 127 5.10 6.54 17.93
N VAL A 128 4.30 6.59 16.87
CA VAL A 128 2.87 6.90 16.93
C VAL A 128 2.14 5.77 16.25
N ARG A 129 1.21 5.14 16.94
CA ARG A 129 0.28 4.22 16.31
C ARG A 129 -0.82 5.03 15.62
N LEU A 130 -0.86 4.99 14.31
CA LEU A 130 -1.97 5.47 13.49
C LEU A 130 -2.96 4.32 13.29
N ARG A 131 -4.16 4.48 13.84
CA ARG A 131 -5.28 3.56 13.65
C ARG A 131 -6.27 4.12 12.65
N MET A 132 -6.51 3.38 11.57
CA MET A 132 -7.41 3.77 10.49
C MET A 132 -8.38 2.65 10.17
N GLN A 133 -9.62 2.97 9.83
CA GLN A 133 -10.58 1.99 9.30
C GLN A 133 -11.39 2.65 8.19
N LEU A 134 -11.33 2.07 7.00
CA LEU A 134 -12.24 2.38 5.91
C LEU A 134 -13.60 1.75 6.21
N GLN A 135 -14.61 2.60 6.40
CA GLN A 135 -15.99 2.20 6.62
C GLN A 135 -16.43 1.30 5.48
N ASP A 136 -17.08 0.18 5.81
CA ASP A 136 -17.60 -0.79 4.83
C ASP A 136 -16.53 -1.46 3.95
N PHE A 137 -15.23 -1.29 4.21
CA PHE A 137 -14.18 -1.98 3.43
C PHE A 137 -13.18 -2.72 4.33
N ASP A 138 -12.90 -2.18 5.51
CA ASP A 138 -12.06 -2.83 6.51
C ASP A 138 -12.94 -3.47 7.59
N THR A 139 -12.87 -4.79 7.74
CA THR A 139 -13.62 -5.54 8.77
C THR A 139 -13.18 -5.20 10.20
N ARG A 140 -12.00 -4.61 10.35
CA ARG A 140 -11.45 -4.11 11.62
C ARG A 140 -10.44 -2.97 11.36
N PRO A 141 -10.12 -2.15 12.37
CA PRO A 141 -9.10 -1.12 12.22
C PRO A 141 -7.72 -1.70 11.86
N VAL A 142 -7.00 -0.95 11.03
CA VAL A 142 -5.62 -1.18 10.61
C VAL A 142 -4.71 -0.22 11.38
N ASP A 143 -3.77 -0.79 12.13
CA ASP A 143 -2.76 -0.06 12.88
C ASP A 143 -1.45 -0.02 12.09
N ARG A 144 -0.85 1.18 12.01
CA ARG A 144 0.49 1.41 11.46
C ARG A 144 1.32 2.21 12.43
N THR A 145 2.63 1.98 12.44
CA THR A 145 3.55 2.83 13.21
C THR A 145 4.04 3.95 12.30
N VAL A 146 3.79 5.20 12.70
CA VAL A 146 4.29 6.42 12.05
C VAL A 146 5.12 7.23 13.04
N GLY A 147 5.72 8.31 12.58
CA GLY A 147 6.48 9.24 13.42
C GLY A 147 6.37 10.68 12.93
N PHE A 148 6.56 11.59 13.88
CA PHE A 148 6.66 13.02 13.62
C PHE A 148 7.80 13.57 14.46
N VAL A 149 8.60 14.47 13.89
CA VAL A 149 9.60 15.21 14.65
C VAL A 149 8.89 16.36 15.35
N PHE A 150 8.88 16.34 16.68
CA PHE A 150 8.39 17.42 17.52
C PHE A 150 9.56 18.27 18.00
N ALA A 151 9.48 19.58 17.78
CA ALA A 151 10.42 20.54 18.35
C ALA A 151 9.72 21.46 19.36
N TRP A 152 10.49 21.91 20.34
CA TRP A 152 10.00 22.67 21.49
C TRP A 152 10.42 24.12 21.39
N ARG A 153 9.48 25.04 21.66
CA ARG A 153 9.76 26.45 21.91
C ARG A 153 9.11 26.82 23.25
N GLY A 154 9.92 26.84 24.31
CA GLY A 154 9.40 26.84 25.68
C GLY A 154 8.58 25.57 25.95
N ASP A 155 7.39 25.74 26.51
CA ASP A 155 6.43 24.68 26.84
C ASP A 155 5.52 24.27 25.65
N ARG A 156 5.87 24.67 24.41
CA ARG A 156 5.03 24.43 23.22
C ARG A 156 5.74 23.60 22.17
N ALA A 157 5.22 22.40 21.96
CA ALA A 157 5.60 21.55 20.83
C ALA A 157 4.97 21.98 19.50
N ARG A 158 5.70 21.74 18.41
CA ARG A 158 5.26 21.80 17.02
C ARG A 158 5.83 20.63 16.24
N ILE A 159 5.10 20.14 15.24
CA ILE A 159 5.60 19.20 14.25
C ILE A 159 6.49 19.97 13.27
N VAL A 160 7.78 19.65 13.25
CA VAL A 160 8.78 20.27 12.37
C VAL A 160 9.22 19.36 11.23
N SER A 161 8.83 18.08 11.25
CA SER A 161 9.05 17.14 10.14
C SER A 161 8.19 15.89 10.29
N ASP A 162 7.90 15.23 9.17
CA ASP A 162 7.33 13.88 9.03
C ASP A 162 8.38 12.88 8.50
N ARG A 163 9.64 13.30 8.48
CA ARG A 163 10.82 12.59 7.97
C ARG A 163 11.99 12.76 8.93
N ASP A 164 12.92 11.82 8.92
CA ASP A 164 14.19 11.97 9.63
C ASP A 164 15.11 13.01 8.95
N GLY A 165 16.27 13.24 9.54
CA GLY A 165 17.27 14.19 9.06
C GLY A 165 18.01 13.75 7.80
N THR A 166 17.75 12.55 7.27
CA THR A 166 18.21 12.10 5.95
C THR A 166 17.12 12.26 4.88
N GLY A 167 15.89 12.62 5.28
CA GLY A 167 14.74 12.71 4.40
C GLY A 167 13.95 11.40 4.29
N ARG A 168 14.31 10.36 5.06
CA ARG A 168 13.58 9.09 5.09
C ARG A 168 12.22 9.29 5.79
N PRO A 169 11.11 8.78 5.22
CA PRO A 169 9.82 8.76 5.91
C PRO A 169 9.87 8.04 7.26
N LEU A 170 9.13 8.54 8.24
CA LEU A 170 8.98 7.93 9.56
C LEU A 170 7.71 7.06 9.58
N PHE A 171 7.76 5.88 8.96
CA PHE A 171 6.72 4.86 9.08
C PHE A 171 7.31 3.45 8.99
N ASP A 172 6.55 2.48 9.51
CA ASP A 172 6.81 1.05 9.37
C ASP A 172 5.67 0.37 8.59
N GLY A 173 6.01 -0.65 7.81
CA GLY A 173 5.10 -1.37 6.91
C GLY A 173 4.88 -0.69 5.55
N ALA A 174 3.99 -1.29 4.73
CA ALA A 174 3.69 -0.80 3.39
C ALA A 174 2.84 0.49 3.45
N PRO A 175 3.26 1.58 2.77
CA PRO A 175 2.46 2.79 2.66
C PRO A 175 1.25 2.55 1.75
N ALA A 176 0.20 3.35 1.93
CA ALA A 176 -0.95 3.39 1.04
C ALA A 176 -0.80 4.56 0.04
N PRO A 177 -1.53 4.58 -1.09
CA PRO A 177 -1.40 5.63 -2.10
C PRO A 177 -1.57 7.05 -1.52
N TRP A 178 -2.47 7.22 -0.54
CA TRP A 178 -2.73 8.51 0.12
C TRP A 178 -1.58 9.03 0.99
N ASP A 179 -0.61 8.20 1.38
CA ASP A 179 0.57 8.64 2.12
C ASP A 179 1.61 9.26 1.16
N LEU A 180 1.69 8.73 -0.06
CA LEU A 180 2.79 8.98 -1.00
C LEU A 180 2.47 10.07 -2.03
N THR A 181 1.29 10.01 -2.65
CA THR A 181 0.91 10.90 -3.75
C THR A 181 -0.44 11.58 -3.52
N SER A 182 -0.86 12.45 -4.43
CA SER A 182 -2.20 13.05 -4.40
C SER A 182 -3.20 12.07 -4.99
N ILE A 183 -4.26 11.76 -4.24
CA ILE A 183 -5.28 10.81 -4.69
C ILE A 183 -6.62 11.47 -5.03
N ARG A 184 -7.41 10.74 -5.81
CA ARG A 184 -8.82 10.98 -6.12
C ARG A 184 -9.61 9.71 -5.79
N VAL A 185 -10.57 9.85 -4.88
CA VAL A 185 -11.45 8.75 -4.49
C VAL A 185 -12.71 8.76 -5.36
N ARG A 186 -13.16 7.59 -5.78
CA ARG A 186 -14.47 7.36 -6.41
C ARG A 186 -15.14 6.18 -5.74
N GLU A 187 -16.43 6.31 -5.48
CA GLU A 187 -17.21 5.27 -4.83
C GLU A 187 -18.36 4.80 -5.72
N ARG A 188 -18.64 3.51 -5.64
CA ARG A 188 -19.83 2.84 -6.14
C ARG A 188 -20.27 1.80 -5.09
N PRO A 189 -21.51 1.30 -5.12
CA PRO A 189 -21.90 0.19 -4.24
C PRO A 189 -20.86 -0.95 -4.32
N GLY A 190 -20.27 -1.30 -3.17
CA GLY A 190 -19.25 -2.35 -3.07
C GLY A 190 -17.83 -1.98 -3.54
N VAL A 191 -17.58 -0.78 -4.07
CA VAL A 191 -16.26 -0.42 -4.64
C VAL A 191 -15.77 0.94 -4.16
N LEU A 192 -14.58 0.95 -3.55
CA LEU A 192 -13.79 2.15 -3.25
C LEU A 192 -12.60 2.21 -4.20
N GLY A 193 -12.66 3.10 -5.19
CA GLY A 193 -11.58 3.34 -6.14
C GLY A 193 -10.65 4.45 -5.68
N VAL A 194 -9.34 4.17 -5.65
CA VAL A 194 -8.29 5.14 -5.37
C VAL A 194 -7.44 5.33 -6.61
N PHE A 195 -7.49 6.54 -7.16
CA PHE A 195 -6.77 6.97 -8.35
C PHE A 195 -5.78 8.06 -8.01
N ASP A 196 -4.76 8.27 -8.83
CA ASP A 196 -3.97 9.49 -8.78
C ASP A 196 -4.50 10.52 -9.80
N THR A 197 -3.88 11.69 -9.83
CA THR A 197 -4.31 12.77 -10.73
C THR A 197 -4.22 12.42 -12.22
N SER A 198 -3.38 11.45 -12.60
CA SER A 198 -3.17 11.05 -14.00
C SER A 198 -4.10 9.93 -14.48
N THR A 199 -4.74 9.24 -13.53
CA THR A 199 -5.54 8.03 -13.75
C THR A 199 -7.02 8.21 -13.42
N VAL A 200 -7.40 9.31 -12.76
CA VAL A 200 -8.80 9.57 -12.38
C VAL A 200 -9.78 9.59 -13.55
N ASP A 201 -9.33 9.97 -14.75
CA ASP A 201 -10.20 10.04 -15.94
C ASP A 201 -10.67 8.66 -16.42
N VAL A 202 -9.89 7.60 -16.16
CA VAL A 202 -10.26 6.21 -16.49
C VAL A 202 -11.01 5.51 -15.34
N ALA A 203 -11.30 6.23 -14.24
CA ALA A 203 -12.05 5.68 -13.12
C ALA A 203 -13.39 5.04 -13.51
N PRO A 204 -14.22 5.60 -14.42
CA PRO A 204 -15.46 4.95 -14.85
C PRO A 204 -15.23 3.55 -15.45
N THR A 205 -14.13 3.37 -16.19
CA THR A 205 -13.77 2.10 -16.82
C THR A 205 -13.39 1.06 -15.77
N VAL A 206 -12.46 1.39 -14.88
CA VAL A 206 -11.99 0.49 -13.80
C VAL A 206 -13.12 0.16 -12.84
N MET A 207 -13.81 1.18 -12.32
CA MET A 207 -14.92 0.99 -11.37
C MET A 207 -16.05 0.18 -11.99
N GLY A 208 -16.33 0.37 -13.28
CA GLY A 208 -17.35 -0.39 -14.01
C GLY A 208 -16.96 -1.86 -14.20
N ALA A 209 -15.69 -2.15 -14.48
CA ALA A 209 -15.18 -3.52 -14.56
C ALA A 209 -15.28 -4.24 -13.20
N VAL A 210 -14.85 -3.57 -12.12
CA VAL A 210 -14.92 -4.13 -10.75
C VAL A 210 -16.35 -4.35 -10.31
N SER A 211 -17.25 -3.38 -10.53
CA SER A 211 -18.67 -3.53 -10.15
C SER A 211 -19.34 -4.71 -10.86
N ARG A 212 -19.06 -4.93 -12.16
CA ARG A 212 -19.57 -6.10 -12.90
C ARG A 212 -18.92 -7.39 -12.40
N GLY A 213 -17.61 -7.37 -12.16
CA GLY A 213 -16.86 -8.50 -11.64
C GLY A 213 -17.39 -8.97 -10.28
N ILE A 214 -17.79 -8.06 -9.38
CA ILE A 214 -18.42 -8.41 -8.10
C ILE A 214 -19.67 -9.25 -8.33
N GLY A 215 -20.58 -8.79 -9.20
CA GLY A 215 -21.82 -9.54 -9.50
C GLY A 215 -21.57 -10.90 -10.16
N GLU A 216 -20.54 -11.00 -11.00
CA GLU A 216 -20.15 -12.26 -11.66
C GLU A 216 -19.50 -13.26 -10.68
N VAL A 217 -18.67 -12.76 -9.75
CA VAL A 217 -18.06 -13.58 -8.68
C VAL A 217 -19.12 -13.99 -7.66
N ASP A 218 -20.02 -13.10 -7.24
CA ASP A 218 -21.17 -13.39 -6.37
C ASP A 218 -22.02 -14.54 -6.90
N ALA A 219 -22.27 -14.56 -8.22
CA ALA A 219 -23.04 -15.62 -8.86
C ALA A 219 -22.28 -16.95 -9.01
N THR A 220 -20.96 -16.94 -8.76
CA THR A 220 -20.06 -18.08 -8.98
C THR A 220 -19.67 -18.79 -7.69
N VAL A 221 -19.40 -18.04 -6.62
CA VAL A 221 -18.97 -18.62 -5.35
C VAL A 221 -20.16 -19.23 -4.59
N PRO A 222 -20.01 -20.39 -3.93
CA PRO A 222 -21.11 -21.06 -3.21
C PRO A 222 -21.30 -20.53 -1.78
N PHE A 223 -20.60 -19.45 -1.43
CA PHE A 223 -20.60 -18.85 -0.11
C PHE A 223 -20.82 -17.35 -0.20
N THR A 224 -21.36 -16.76 0.87
CA THR A 224 -21.47 -15.30 0.95
C THR A 224 -20.10 -14.69 1.28
N TRP A 225 -19.77 -13.63 0.56
CA TRP A 225 -18.66 -12.74 0.86
C TRP A 225 -19.18 -11.28 0.83
N PRO A 226 -18.45 -10.30 1.37
CA PRO A 226 -18.97 -8.95 1.54
C PRO A 226 -19.31 -8.20 0.26
N GLY A 227 -18.72 -8.58 -0.89
CA GLY A 227 -18.86 -7.82 -2.14
C GLY A 227 -18.28 -6.41 -2.03
N GLN A 228 -17.30 -6.21 -1.14
CA GLN A 228 -16.68 -4.92 -0.82
C GLN A 228 -15.19 -4.98 -1.16
N VAL A 229 -14.74 -4.07 -2.04
CA VAL A 229 -13.36 -4.05 -2.51
C VAL A 229 -12.79 -2.63 -2.57
N VAL A 230 -11.55 -2.50 -2.14
CA VAL A 230 -10.73 -1.31 -2.41
C VAL A 230 -9.86 -1.61 -3.63
N VAL A 231 -10.01 -0.82 -4.69
CA VAL A 231 -9.22 -0.93 -5.92
C VAL A 231 -8.33 0.29 -6.09
N TYR A 232 -7.04 0.06 -6.25
CA TYR A 232 -6.07 1.07 -6.64
C TYR A 232 -5.86 1.02 -8.14
N HIS A 233 -5.80 2.18 -8.78
CA HIS A 233 -5.31 2.32 -10.14
C HIS A 233 -4.53 3.63 -10.23
N VAL A 234 -3.21 3.51 -10.20
CA VAL A 234 -2.26 4.63 -10.10
C VAL A 234 -1.11 4.40 -11.08
N ARG A 235 -0.48 5.49 -11.54
CA ARG A 235 0.78 5.51 -12.29
C ARG A 235 1.93 6.14 -11.52
N ASP A 236 1.68 6.72 -10.35
CA ASP A 236 2.73 7.30 -9.52
C ASP A 236 3.75 6.24 -9.10
N ALA A 237 4.99 6.39 -9.59
CA ALA A 237 6.06 5.43 -9.36
C ALA A 237 6.36 5.22 -7.88
N ALA A 238 6.23 6.25 -7.02
CA ALA A 238 6.47 6.06 -5.59
C ALA A 238 5.47 5.07 -4.96
N VAL A 239 4.24 5.01 -5.48
CA VAL A 239 3.24 4.03 -5.04
C VAL A 239 3.55 2.65 -5.60
N LEU A 240 3.87 2.54 -6.89
CA LEU A 240 4.19 1.25 -7.52
C LEU A 240 5.45 0.62 -6.92
N ASP A 241 6.51 1.41 -6.72
CA ASP A 241 7.77 0.99 -6.10
C ASP A 241 7.61 0.61 -4.61
N SER A 242 6.48 0.96 -3.98
CA SER A 242 6.21 0.58 -2.59
C SER A 242 5.72 -0.86 -2.41
N PHE A 243 5.35 -1.53 -3.51
CA PHE A 243 5.02 -2.96 -3.52
C PHE A 243 6.31 -3.76 -3.71
N THR A 244 6.84 -4.35 -2.63
CA THR A 244 8.11 -5.07 -2.64
C THR A 244 7.97 -6.58 -2.79
N ASP A 245 6.83 -7.15 -2.38
CA ASP A 245 6.56 -8.59 -2.40
C ASP A 245 5.73 -8.97 -3.64
N VAL A 246 6.24 -8.61 -4.81
CA VAL A 246 5.52 -8.78 -6.09
C VAL A 246 5.70 -10.20 -6.65
N PRO A 247 4.63 -10.94 -6.97
CA PRO A 247 4.71 -12.20 -7.70
C PRO A 247 5.52 -12.06 -8.99
N GLY A 248 6.46 -12.98 -9.23
CA GLY A 248 7.35 -12.94 -10.40
C GLY A 248 8.46 -11.87 -10.33
N GLY A 249 8.53 -11.11 -9.22
CA GLY A 249 9.61 -10.17 -8.94
C GLY A 249 9.52 -8.82 -9.65
N SER A 250 8.51 -8.57 -10.49
CA SER A 250 8.30 -7.27 -11.12
C SER A 250 6.82 -6.95 -11.33
N ILE A 251 6.41 -5.76 -10.91
CA ILE A 251 5.05 -5.26 -11.06
C ILE A 251 4.69 -4.99 -12.53
N ASP A 252 5.69 -4.69 -13.36
CA ASP A 252 5.51 -4.40 -14.78
C ASP A 252 5.07 -5.63 -15.60
N LEU A 253 5.25 -6.83 -15.03
CA LEU A 253 4.86 -8.10 -15.66
C LEU A 253 3.42 -8.50 -15.32
N LEU A 254 2.76 -7.77 -14.44
CA LEU A 254 1.41 -8.10 -13.95
C LEU A 254 0.34 -7.28 -14.67
N GLY A 255 -0.85 -7.85 -14.78
CA GLY A 255 -2.05 -7.12 -15.20
C GLY A 255 -2.77 -6.45 -14.01
N ALA A 256 -2.78 -7.14 -12.89
CA ALA A 256 -3.32 -6.68 -11.62
C ALA A 256 -2.66 -7.49 -10.49
N MET A 257 -2.96 -7.12 -9.25
CA MET A 257 -2.51 -7.87 -8.08
C MET A 257 -3.49 -7.67 -6.93
N THR A 258 -3.72 -8.74 -6.19
CA THR A 258 -4.42 -8.72 -4.91
C THR A 258 -3.44 -8.87 -3.75
N PHE A 259 -3.65 -8.11 -2.68
CA PHE A 259 -2.79 -8.15 -1.50
C PHE A 259 -3.59 -7.96 -0.20
N PRO A 260 -3.23 -8.70 0.87
CA PRO A 260 -3.86 -8.55 2.16
C PRO A 260 -3.44 -7.24 2.83
N THR A 261 -4.38 -6.60 3.52
CA THR A 261 -4.09 -5.54 4.48
C THR A 261 -4.25 -6.10 5.88
N TYR A 262 -3.13 -6.36 6.55
CA TYR A 262 -3.12 -6.87 7.92
C TYR A 262 -3.54 -5.80 8.93
N SER A 263 -4.26 -6.19 9.99
CA SER A 263 -4.70 -5.22 10.99
C SER A 263 -3.57 -4.63 11.84
N GLN A 264 -2.41 -5.29 11.88
CA GLN A 264 -1.18 -4.83 12.53
C GLN A 264 0.04 -5.33 11.74
N PRO A 265 1.24 -4.72 11.87
CA PRO A 265 2.44 -5.10 11.11
C PRO A 265 3.04 -6.48 11.43
N THR A 266 2.69 -7.10 12.56
CA THR A 266 3.10 -8.47 12.92
C THR A 266 2.10 -9.50 12.39
N VAL A 267 2.32 -10.81 12.60
CA VAL A 267 1.29 -11.84 12.32
C VAL A 267 -0.03 -11.42 12.97
N SER A 268 -0.99 -11.07 12.14
CA SER A 268 -2.19 -10.34 12.53
C SER A 268 -3.31 -10.73 11.57
N PRO A 269 -4.56 -10.79 12.02
CA PRO A 269 -5.62 -11.20 11.11
C PRO A 269 -5.89 -10.10 10.06
N VAL A 270 -6.19 -10.53 8.83
CA VAL A 270 -6.43 -9.66 7.66
C VAL A 270 -7.66 -8.77 7.88
N ALA A 271 -7.50 -7.45 7.74
CA ALA A 271 -8.60 -6.48 7.86
C ALA A 271 -9.41 -6.37 6.58
N SER A 272 -8.74 -6.39 5.42
CA SER A 272 -9.32 -6.37 4.09
C SER A 272 -8.34 -6.99 3.09
N THR A 273 -8.85 -7.50 1.98
CA THR A 273 -8.04 -7.84 0.81
C THR A 273 -8.29 -6.79 -0.26
N ARG A 274 -7.22 -6.16 -0.79
CA ARG A 274 -7.31 -5.03 -1.72
C ARG A 274 -6.65 -5.40 -3.03
N MET A 275 -6.99 -4.70 -4.10
CA MET A 275 -6.43 -4.96 -5.42
C MET A 275 -5.82 -3.71 -6.06
N LEU A 276 -4.80 -3.92 -6.88
CA LEU A 276 -4.18 -2.93 -7.76
C LEU A 276 -4.41 -3.36 -9.21
N VAL A 277 -5.00 -2.49 -10.04
CA VAL A 277 -5.14 -2.70 -11.48
C VAL A 277 -4.10 -1.86 -12.20
N LEU A 278 -3.26 -2.51 -12.99
CA LEU A 278 -2.17 -1.84 -13.72
C LEU A 278 -2.65 -1.27 -15.06
N GLU A 279 -1.94 -0.24 -15.53
CA GLU A 279 -2.29 0.49 -16.77
C GLU A 279 -2.39 -0.44 -17.99
N GLY A 280 -1.52 -1.47 -18.07
CA GLY A 280 -1.56 -2.46 -19.15
C GLY A 280 -2.93 -3.13 -19.30
N SER A 281 -3.58 -3.47 -18.17
CA SER A 281 -4.92 -4.07 -18.19
C SER A 281 -6.01 -3.11 -18.63
N VAL A 282 -5.91 -1.85 -18.22
CA VAL A 282 -6.87 -0.82 -18.62
C VAL A 282 -6.73 -0.52 -20.11
N ALA A 283 -5.49 -0.40 -20.60
CA ALA A 283 -5.17 -0.17 -22.01
C ALA A 283 -5.58 -1.32 -22.92
N ALA A 284 -5.43 -2.58 -22.47
CA ALA A 284 -5.86 -3.76 -23.21
C ALA A 284 -7.39 -3.84 -23.39
N GLY A 285 -8.17 -3.20 -22.51
CA GLY A 285 -9.62 -3.12 -22.64
C GLY A 285 -10.34 -4.46 -22.43
N GLN A 286 -11.60 -4.55 -22.86
CA GLN A 286 -12.40 -5.78 -22.75
C GLN A 286 -12.08 -6.75 -23.90
N PRO A 287 -12.11 -8.08 -23.68
CA PRO A 287 -12.52 -8.77 -22.44
C PRO A 287 -11.40 -8.90 -21.39
N PHE A 288 -10.16 -8.52 -21.70
CA PHE A 288 -8.99 -8.72 -20.83
C PHE A 288 -9.15 -8.07 -19.45
N LEU A 289 -9.51 -6.78 -19.41
CA LEU A 289 -9.75 -6.06 -18.16
C LEU A 289 -10.82 -6.74 -17.30
N GLY A 290 -11.90 -7.22 -17.91
CA GLY A 290 -12.94 -7.96 -17.18
C GLY A 290 -12.41 -9.27 -16.62
N ARG A 291 -11.63 -10.03 -17.42
CA ARG A 291 -11.02 -11.30 -17.01
C ARG A 291 -10.14 -11.13 -15.78
N ILE A 292 -9.17 -10.21 -15.86
CA ILE A 292 -8.19 -10.02 -14.80
C ILE A 292 -8.86 -9.47 -13.54
N VAL A 293 -9.85 -8.58 -13.67
CA VAL A 293 -10.61 -8.08 -12.52
C VAL A 293 -11.37 -9.20 -11.80
N ARG A 294 -12.02 -10.12 -12.54
CA ARG A 294 -12.67 -11.29 -11.92
C ARG A 294 -11.68 -12.25 -11.28
N HIS A 295 -10.52 -12.45 -11.89
CA HIS A 295 -9.43 -13.23 -11.31
C HIS A 295 -9.04 -12.65 -9.94
N GLU A 296 -8.69 -11.36 -9.87
CA GLU A 296 -8.35 -10.71 -8.59
C GLU A 296 -9.50 -10.73 -7.57
N LEU A 297 -10.73 -10.46 -8.01
CA LEU A 297 -11.90 -10.52 -7.14
C LEU A 297 -12.16 -11.92 -6.57
N THR A 298 -11.71 -12.98 -7.26
CA THR A 298 -11.79 -14.34 -6.72
C THR A 298 -10.92 -14.49 -5.48
N HIS A 299 -9.70 -13.94 -5.48
CA HIS A 299 -8.85 -13.89 -4.28
C HIS A 299 -9.47 -13.03 -3.17
N VAL A 300 -10.09 -11.89 -3.51
CA VAL A 300 -10.81 -11.07 -2.53
C VAL A 300 -11.97 -11.85 -1.90
N ALA A 301 -12.75 -12.60 -2.69
CA ALA A 301 -13.88 -13.38 -2.22
C ALA A 301 -13.46 -14.59 -1.37
N LEU A 302 -12.40 -15.30 -1.78
CA LEU A 302 -11.83 -16.41 -1.01
C LEU A 302 -11.32 -15.91 0.35
N GLY A 303 -10.62 -14.78 0.38
CA GLY A 303 -10.11 -14.20 1.61
C GLY A 303 -9.11 -15.13 2.29
N THR A 304 -9.49 -15.73 3.43
CA THR A 304 -8.66 -16.71 4.14
C THR A 304 -9.03 -18.16 3.80
N ARG A 305 -9.99 -18.40 2.89
CA ARG A 305 -10.50 -19.74 2.58
C ARG A 305 -9.53 -20.59 1.76
N ASP A 306 -8.59 -19.96 1.09
CA ASP A 306 -7.50 -20.59 0.35
C ASP A 306 -6.16 -20.48 1.08
N ASP A 307 -6.14 -19.95 2.32
CA ASP A 307 -4.94 -19.92 3.15
C ASP A 307 -4.41 -21.35 3.32
N GLY A 308 -3.13 -21.53 2.96
CA GLY A 308 -2.43 -22.80 3.06
C GLY A 308 -2.81 -23.85 2.01
N ALA A 309 -3.69 -23.54 1.06
CA ALA A 309 -3.90 -24.40 -0.10
C ALA A 309 -2.69 -24.31 -1.06
N PRO A 310 -2.38 -25.37 -1.83
CA PRO A 310 -1.36 -25.30 -2.87
C PRO A 310 -1.65 -24.17 -3.87
N VAL A 311 -0.61 -23.41 -4.24
CA VAL A 311 -0.77 -22.19 -5.07
C VAL A 311 -1.45 -22.47 -6.41
N TRP A 312 -1.18 -23.64 -7.02
CA TRP A 312 -1.83 -24.04 -8.27
C TRP A 312 -3.36 -24.05 -8.16
N LEU A 313 -3.92 -24.37 -6.99
CA LEU A 313 -5.36 -24.43 -6.82
C LEU A 313 -5.96 -23.03 -6.68
N SER A 314 -5.35 -22.16 -5.87
CA SER A 314 -5.82 -20.78 -5.71
C SER A 314 -5.77 -20.02 -7.04
N GLU A 315 -4.62 -20.07 -7.72
CA GLU A 315 -4.40 -19.38 -9.01
C GLU A 315 -5.21 -20.00 -10.15
N GLY A 316 -5.28 -21.33 -10.20
CA GLY A 316 -6.08 -22.05 -11.19
C GLY A 316 -7.57 -21.77 -11.07
N LEU A 317 -8.08 -21.65 -9.83
CA LEU A 317 -9.46 -21.28 -9.56
C LEU A 317 -9.75 -19.83 -9.95
N ALA A 318 -8.86 -18.90 -9.60
CA ALA A 318 -8.98 -17.50 -9.99
C ALA A 318 -8.96 -17.33 -11.52
N GLU A 319 -8.10 -18.05 -12.24
CA GLU A 319 -8.10 -18.09 -13.70
C GLU A 319 -9.39 -18.68 -14.29
N TYR A 320 -9.88 -19.77 -13.71
CA TYR A 320 -11.15 -20.39 -14.10
C TYR A 320 -12.31 -19.40 -13.95
N VAL A 321 -12.48 -18.78 -12.79
CA VAL A 321 -13.54 -17.79 -12.54
C VAL A 321 -13.35 -16.54 -13.42
N GLY A 322 -12.11 -16.10 -13.63
CA GLY A 322 -11.79 -14.98 -14.51
C GLY A 322 -12.27 -15.20 -15.95
N ALA A 323 -12.08 -16.42 -16.47
CA ALA A 323 -12.29 -16.75 -17.87
C ALA A 323 -13.63 -17.45 -18.18
N ARG A 324 -14.35 -18.01 -17.19
CA ARG A 324 -15.54 -18.85 -17.45
C ARG A 324 -16.65 -18.17 -18.25
N THR A 325 -16.84 -16.85 -18.10
CA THR A 325 -17.87 -16.08 -18.84
C THR A 325 -17.41 -15.64 -20.22
N ILE A 326 -16.13 -15.84 -20.55
CA ILE A 326 -15.56 -15.50 -21.85
C ILE A 326 -15.83 -16.67 -22.80
N PRO A 327 -16.37 -16.42 -24.01
CA PRO A 327 -16.50 -17.45 -25.05
C PRO A 327 -15.16 -18.13 -25.34
N ILE A 328 -15.17 -19.44 -25.58
CA ILE A 328 -13.92 -20.23 -25.75
C ILE A 328 -13.05 -19.68 -26.89
N ASP A 329 -13.66 -19.23 -27.99
CA ASP A 329 -12.99 -18.62 -29.15
C ASP A 329 -12.35 -17.25 -28.86
N GLN A 330 -12.70 -16.62 -27.73
CA GLN A 330 -12.13 -15.36 -27.26
C GLN A 330 -11.17 -15.54 -26.09
N ARG A 331 -11.04 -16.76 -25.55
CA ARG A 331 -10.10 -17.06 -24.48
C ARG A 331 -8.68 -17.13 -25.04
N ILE A 332 -7.73 -16.58 -24.31
CA ILE A 332 -6.32 -16.55 -24.68
C ILE A 332 -5.52 -17.29 -23.62
N ILE A 333 -4.70 -18.23 -24.08
CA ILE A 333 -3.68 -18.93 -23.31
C ILE A 333 -2.31 -18.67 -23.96
N PRO A 334 -1.21 -18.56 -23.20
CA PRO A 334 0.11 -18.32 -23.77
C PRO A 334 0.51 -19.39 -24.79
N THR A 335 1.05 -18.99 -25.95
CA THR A 335 1.54 -19.93 -26.98
C THR A 335 2.61 -20.87 -26.43
N SER A 336 3.47 -20.37 -25.54
CA SER A 336 4.47 -21.14 -24.79
C SER A 336 3.84 -22.32 -24.03
N ALA A 337 2.67 -22.13 -23.43
CA ALA A 337 1.94 -23.18 -22.72
C ALA A 337 1.31 -24.20 -23.68
N VAL A 338 0.83 -23.78 -24.85
CA VAL A 338 0.34 -24.69 -25.90
C VAL A 338 1.48 -25.58 -26.41
N ASP A 339 2.64 -25.00 -26.68
CA ASP A 339 3.82 -25.75 -27.12
C ASP A 339 4.34 -26.68 -26.02
N ARG A 340 4.39 -26.21 -24.77
CA ARG A 340 4.76 -27.03 -23.61
C ARG A 340 3.80 -28.21 -23.44
N ALA A 341 2.50 -28.01 -23.62
CA ALA A 341 1.51 -29.07 -23.55
C ALA A 341 1.69 -30.17 -24.60
N ARG A 342 2.41 -29.92 -25.72
CA ARG A 342 2.74 -30.94 -26.72
C ARG A 342 3.88 -31.87 -26.28
N SER A 343 4.74 -31.42 -25.36
CA SER A 343 5.80 -32.26 -24.79
C SER A 343 5.24 -33.19 -23.70
N ALA A 344 5.66 -34.45 -23.71
CA ALA A 344 5.17 -35.46 -22.76
C ALA A 344 5.94 -35.37 -21.44
N ASP A 345 5.38 -34.64 -20.47
CA ASP A 345 5.38 -34.91 -19.02
C ASP A 345 4.89 -33.64 -18.31
N ALA A 346 3.64 -33.69 -17.83
CA ALA A 346 3.03 -32.59 -17.09
C ALA A 346 3.00 -32.94 -15.59
N ALA A 347 3.38 -31.98 -14.75
CA ALA A 347 3.27 -32.05 -13.30
C ALA A 347 2.62 -30.76 -12.79
N LEU A 348 1.81 -30.86 -11.74
CA LEU A 348 1.28 -29.65 -11.08
C LEU A 348 2.45 -28.85 -10.51
N PRO A 349 2.43 -27.52 -10.62
CA PRO A 349 3.54 -26.70 -10.15
C PRO A 349 3.63 -26.73 -8.63
N ALA A 350 4.84 -26.89 -8.10
CA ALA A 350 5.10 -26.72 -6.68
C ALA A 350 4.88 -25.27 -6.28
N SER A 351 4.30 -25.05 -5.10
CA SER A 351 3.94 -23.71 -4.60
C SER A 351 5.14 -22.77 -4.55
N ARG A 352 6.32 -23.29 -4.16
CA ARG A 352 7.58 -22.51 -4.10
C ARG A 352 8.15 -22.09 -5.47
N GLU A 353 7.77 -22.78 -6.54
CA GLU A 353 8.29 -22.56 -7.91
C GLU A 353 7.26 -21.88 -8.81
N PHE A 354 6.04 -21.66 -8.30
CA PHE A 354 4.89 -21.22 -9.09
C PHE A 354 5.16 -19.94 -9.89
N ASN A 355 5.72 -18.92 -9.23
CA ASN A 355 6.07 -17.64 -9.86
C ASN A 355 7.53 -17.61 -10.41
N GLY A 356 8.08 -18.78 -10.73
CA GLY A 356 9.40 -18.93 -11.34
C GLY A 356 9.40 -18.75 -12.87
N PRO A 357 10.49 -19.14 -13.55
CA PRO A 357 10.65 -18.96 -15.01
C PRO A 357 9.57 -19.62 -15.88
N GLU A 358 8.89 -20.66 -15.38
CA GLU A 358 7.79 -21.36 -16.07
C GLU A 358 6.40 -20.81 -15.67
N GLN A 359 6.29 -19.60 -15.11
CA GLN A 359 5.01 -19.05 -14.63
C GLN A 359 3.87 -19.14 -15.65
N GLU A 360 4.12 -18.81 -16.93
CA GLU A 360 3.07 -18.87 -17.97
C GLU A 360 2.50 -20.28 -18.12
N TRP A 361 3.36 -21.30 -18.01
CA TRP A 361 2.95 -22.70 -18.00
C TRP A 361 2.22 -23.07 -16.71
N HIS A 362 2.71 -22.60 -15.55
CA HIS A 362 2.10 -22.89 -14.25
C HIS A 362 0.66 -22.35 -14.16
N TYR A 363 0.43 -21.10 -14.54
CA TYR A 363 -0.91 -20.52 -14.61
C TYR A 363 -1.79 -21.26 -15.62
N ALA A 364 -1.29 -21.50 -16.84
CA ALA A 364 -2.03 -22.21 -17.89
C ALA A 364 -2.45 -23.63 -17.49
N LEU A 365 -1.54 -24.40 -16.89
CA LEU A 365 -1.80 -25.76 -16.45
C LEU A 365 -2.79 -25.78 -15.27
N SER A 366 -2.62 -24.87 -14.31
CA SER A 366 -3.49 -24.74 -13.13
C SER A 366 -4.92 -24.34 -13.52
N TRP A 367 -5.06 -23.39 -14.44
CA TRP A 367 -6.34 -23.01 -15.02
C TRP A 367 -7.02 -24.21 -15.68
N MET A 368 -6.29 -24.93 -16.54
CA MET A 368 -6.86 -26.09 -17.23
C MET A 368 -7.10 -27.29 -16.33
N ALA A 369 -6.43 -27.41 -15.18
CA ALA A 369 -6.77 -28.39 -14.15
C ALA A 369 -8.15 -28.07 -13.54
N CYS A 370 -8.40 -26.81 -13.18
CA CYS A 370 -9.70 -26.38 -12.66
C CYS A 370 -10.81 -26.49 -13.73
N ASP A 371 -10.54 -26.05 -14.97
CA ASP A 371 -11.49 -26.15 -16.08
C ASP A 371 -11.81 -27.62 -16.44
N TYR A 372 -10.82 -28.53 -16.33
CA TYR A 372 -11.04 -29.97 -16.48
C TYR A 372 -11.94 -30.53 -15.39
N LEU A 373 -11.65 -30.23 -14.12
CA LEU A 373 -12.42 -30.72 -12.98
C LEU A 373 -13.87 -30.22 -13.05
N ALA A 374 -14.07 -28.92 -13.32
CA ALA A 374 -15.40 -28.35 -13.49
C ALA A 374 -16.18 -29.02 -14.63
N ALA A 375 -15.54 -29.27 -15.78
CA ALA A 375 -16.18 -29.93 -16.90
C ALA A 375 -16.50 -31.42 -16.64
N ALA A 376 -15.66 -32.11 -15.88
CA ALA A 376 -15.78 -33.54 -15.63
C ALA A 376 -16.71 -33.88 -14.44
N GLN A 377 -16.76 -33.02 -13.42
CA GLN A 377 -17.42 -33.30 -12.13
C GLN A 377 -18.36 -32.19 -11.65
N GLY A 378 -18.54 -31.13 -12.46
CA GLY A 378 -19.31 -29.94 -12.09
C GLY A 378 -18.50 -28.94 -11.26
N GLU A 379 -18.88 -27.67 -11.28
CA GLU A 379 -18.13 -26.56 -10.67
C GLU A 379 -17.97 -26.69 -9.15
N GLU A 380 -18.96 -27.29 -8.48
CA GLU A 380 -18.96 -27.54 -7.03
C GLU A 380 -17.75 -28.33 -6.54
N VAL A 381 -17.10 -29.10 -7.42
CA VAL A 381 -15.89 -29.84 -7.06
C VAL A 381 -14.72 -28.91 -6.71
N LEU A 382 -14.64 -27.74 -7.36
CA LEU A 382 -13.54 -26.79 -7.13
C LEU A 382 -13.61 -26.23 -5.71
N TRP A 383 -14.81 -25.88 -5.26
CA TRP A 383 -15.03 -25.34 -3.93
C TRP A 383 -14.82 -26.38 -2.83
N ARG A 384 -15.29 -27.62 -3.04
CA ARG A 384 -14.98 -28.75 -2.14
C ARG A 384 -13.48 -29.01 -2.06
N LEU A 385 -12.76 -28.85 -3.17
CA LEU A 385 -11.32 -29.06 -3.21
C LEU A 385 -10.57 -27.97 -2.43
N VAL A 386 -10.94 -26.70 -2.59
CA VAL A 386 -10.38 -25.59 -1.80
C VAL A 386 -10.62 -25.80 -0.31
N GLU A 387 -11.86 -26.10 0.08
CA GLU A 387 -12.20 -26.35 1.50
C GLU A 387 -11.40 -27.54 2.07
N ALA A 388 -11.27 -28.61 1.29
CA ALA A 388 -10.52 -29.80 1.72
C ALA A 388 -9.01 -29.55 1.82
N MET A 389 -8.44 -28.69 0.96
CA MET A 389 -7.02 -28.31 0.99
C MET A 389 -6.71 -27.29 2.09
N HIS A 390 -7.66 -26.41 2.41
CA HIS A 390 -7.53 -25.45 3.52
C HIS A 390 -7.40 -26.15 4.88
N ASP A 391 -8.02 -27.33 5.05
CA ASP A 391 -7.93 -28.20 6.23
C ASP A 391 -8.14 -27.45 7.57
N ALA A 392 -9.22 -26.67 7.64
CA ALA A 392 -9.55 -25.81 8.78
C ALA A 392 -8.41 -24.85 9.18
N GLY A 393 -7.68 -24.33 8.20
CA GLY A 393 -6.59 -23.38 8.36
C GLY A 393 -5.23 -24.00 8.60
N ARG A 394 -5.10 -25.34 8.64
CA ARG A 394 -3.79 -25.99 8.67
C ARG A 394 -3.08 -25.94 7.32
N GLY A 395 -3.85 -25.81 6.23
CA GLY A 395 -3.34 -25.94 4.88
C GLY A 395 -2.98 -27.38 4.54
N THR A 396 -2.72 -27.61 3.25
CA THR A 396 -2.24 -28.89 2.73
C THR A 396 -0.97 -28.61 1.96
N THR A 397 0.12 -29.26 2.35
CA THR A 397 1.41 -29.07 1.66
C THR A 397 1.41 -29.70 0.27
N ASP A 398 2.37 -29.30 -0.57
CA ASP A 398 2.55 -29.90 -1.90
C ASP A 398 2.76 -31.43 -1.84
N ASP A 399 3.34 -31.96 -0.75
CA ASP A 399 3.56 -33.40 -0.57
C ASP A 399 2.29 -34.14 -0.10
N GLU A 400 1.39 -33.46 0.61
CA GLU A 400 0.16 -34.05 1.17
C GLU A 400 -1.04 -33.96 0.22
N GLN A 401 -0.97 -33.07 -0.78
CA GLN A 401 -2.09 -32.76 -1.69
C GLN A 401 -2.64 -34.00 -2.41
N ASP A 402 -1.78 -34.99 -2.66
CA ASP A 402 -2.11 -36.22 -3.38
C ASP A 402 -3.16 -37.08 -2.66
N ALA A 403 -3.12 -37.09 -1.32
CA ALA A 403 -4.12 -37.77 -0.51
C ALA A 403 -5.48 -37.06 -0.58
N VAL A 404 -5.46 -35.72 -0.58
CA VAL A 404 -6.67 -34.90 -0.70
C VAL A 404 -7.27 -35.01 -2.09
N LEU A 405 -6.46 -34.93 -3.15
CA LEU A 405 -6.90 -35.08 -4.53
C LEU A 405 -7.57 -36.45 -4.76
N ARG A 406 -6.95 -37.55 -4.33
CA ARG A 406 -7.56 -38.90 -4.46
C ARG A 406 -8.90 -38.99 -3.74
N ARG A 407 -9.01 -38.38 -2.55
CA ARG A 407 -10.24 -38.36 -1.76
C ARG A 407 -11.37 -37.53 -2.40
N VAL A 408 -11.04 -36.35 -2.95
CA VAL A 408 -12.04 -35.37 -3.40
C VAL A 408 -12.39 -35.52 -4.88
N VAL A 409 -11.37 -35.75 -5.73
CA VAL A 409 -11.52 -35.77 -7.19
C VAL A 409 -11.19 -37.13 -7.82
N GLY A 410 -10.72 -38.10 -7.03
CA GLY A 410 -10.49 -39.48 -7.50
C GLY A 410 -9.22 -39.66 -8.35
N MET A 411 -8.31 -38.70 -8.35
CA MET A 411 -7.05 -38.73 -9.10
C MET A 411 -5.93 -38.12 -8.27
N ASP A 412 -4.68 -38.37 -8.63
CA ASP A 412 -3.52 -37.72 -8.01
C ASP A 412 -3.03 -36.52 -8.83
N ALA A 413 -2.05 -35.79 -8.31
CA ALA A 413 -1.51 -34.60 -8.95
C ALA A 413 -0.94 -34.90 -10.34
N ALA A 414 -0.28 -36.05 -10.51
CA ALA A 414 0.31 -36.45 -11.78
C ALA A 414 -0.76 -36.76 -12.83
N GLU A 415 -1.82 -37.47 -12.47
CA GLU A 415 -2.96 -37.66 -13.38
C GLU A 415 -3.66 -36.33 -13.72
N LEU A 416 -3.95 -35.49 -12.73
CA LEU A 416 -4.61 -34.20 -12.95
C LEU A 416 -3.79 -33.31 -13.90
N ALA A 417 -2.48 -33.23 -13.72
CA ALA A 417 -1.59 -32.48 -14.62
C ALA A 417 -1.63 -33.00 -16.07
N ARG A 418 -1.63 -34.33 -16.26
CA ARG A 418 -1.76 -34.92 -17.61
C ARG A 418 -3.11 -34.59 -18.25
N ARG A 419 -4.21 -34.60 -17.47
CA ARG A 419 -5.55 -34.21 -17.94
C ARG A 419 -5.61 -32.73 -18.32
N ALA A 420 -5.00 -31.86 -17.51
CA ALA A 420 -4.91 -30.44 -17.77
C ALA A 420 -4.11 -30.14 -19.05
N ALA A 421 -2.94 -30.76 -19.23
CA ALA A 421 -2.15 -30.61 -20.45
C ALA A 421 -2.91 -31.12 -21.70
N ALA A 422 -3.62 -32.24 -21.58
CA ALA A 422 -4.49 -32.73 -22.66
C ALA A 422 -5.62 -31.74 -22.99
N ARG A 423 -6.17 -31.09 -21.96
CA ARG A 423 -7.20 -30.07 -22.13
C ARG A 423 -6.68 -28.83 -22.86
N ILE A 424 -5.45 -28.37 -22.56
CA ILE A 424 -4.78 -27.31 -23.33
C ILE A 424 -4.73 -27.69 -24.82
N ARG A 425 -4.22 -28.89 -25.14
CA ARG A 425 -4.11 -29.36 -26.53
C ARG A 425 -5.46 -29.46 -27.24
N ASN A 426 -6.48 -29.92 -26.55
CA ASN A 426 -7.80 -30.12 -27.16
C ASN A 426 -8.53 -28.80 -27.45
N LEU A 427 -8.32 -27.77 -26.64
CA LEU A 427 -9.00 -26.48 -26.78
C LEU A 427 -8.21 -25.47 -27.63
N TYR A 428 -6.87 -25.54 -27.61
CA TYR A 428 -6.00 -24.52 -28.18
C TYR A 428 -4.88 -25.06 -29.10
N GLY A 429 -4.77 -26.39 -29.24
CA GLY A 429 -3.62 -27.07 -29.85
C GLY A 429 -3.66 -27.28 -31.35
#